data_AF-A0A073AUT3-F1
#
_entry.id   AF-A0A073AUT3-F1
#
_cell.length_a   1.000
_cell.length_b   1.000
_cell.length_c   1.000
_cell.angle_alpha   90.00
_cell.angle_beta   90.00
_cell.angle_gamma   90.00
#
_symmetry.space_group_name_H-M   'P 1'
#
loop_
_entity.id
_entity.type
_entity.pdbx_description
1 polymer ?
#
loop_
_entity_poly.entity_id
_entity_poly.type
_entity_poly.pdbx_seq_one_letter_code
_entity_poly.pdbx_strand_id
1 'polypeptide(L)' 'MFKNRKSLWWLLGPVVLYICALPLYNRIEPIVLGLPFFMFWMLLATLLTPGFIWLAARKDPVWLADRARARGGADER' A
#
# COMPACT_ATOMS: atom_id res chain seq x y z
N MET A 1 13.25 2.70 -16.46
CA MET A 1 11.96 3.27 -16.01
C MET A 1 11.74 3.31 -14.49
N PHE A 2 12.47 2.51 -13.67
CA PHE A 2 12.25 2.42 -12.20
C PHE A 2 13.34 3.03 -11.29
N LYS A 3 14.44 3.57 -11.85
CA LYS A 3 15.50 4.21 -11.06
C LYS A 3 14.91 5.41 -10.30
N ASN A 4 14.86 5.33 -8.97
CA ASN A 4 14.42 6.34 -7.97
C ASN A 4 12.95 6.35 -7.53
N ARG A 5 12.11 5.36 -7.89
CA ARG A 5 10.75 5.26 -7.35
C ARG A 5 10.72 4.55 -5.98
N LYS A 6 11.40 5.13 -4.98
CA LYS A 6 11.39 4.61 -3.59
C LYS A 6 9.96 4.48 -3.04
N SER A 7 9.03 5.30 -3.53
CA SER A 7 7.61 5.22 -3.14
C SER A 7 6.94 3.88 -3.47
N LEU A 8 7.39 3.18 -4.52
CA LEU A 8 6.85 1.86 -4.89
C LEU A 8 7.10 0.80 -3.83
N TRP A 9 8.06 1.00 -2.91
CA TRP A 9 8.30 0.07 -1.81
C TRP A 9 7.10 -0.03 -0.86
N TRP A 10 6.26 1.00 -0.78
CA TRP A 10 5.02 0.94 0.00
C TRP A 10 4.03 -0.10 -0.56
N LEU A 11 4.09 -0.40 -1.86
CA LEU A 11 3.26 -1.44 -2.49
C LEU A 11 3.72 -2.86 -2.14
N LEU A 12 4.90 -3.02 -1.55
CA LEU A 12 5.30 -4.32 -0.98
C LEU A 12 4.56 -4.61 0.34
N GLY A 13 4.03 -3.59 1.02
CA GLY A 13 3.29 -3.74 2.28
C GLY A 13 2.14 -4.75 2.20
N PRO A 14 1.19 -4.60 1.24
CA PRO A 14 0.13 -5.58 1.03
C PRO A 14 0.67 -6.98 0.75
N VAL A 15 1.69 -7.12 -0.11
CA VAL A 15 2.30 -8.42 -0.43
C VAL A 15 2.83 -9.12 0.83
N VAL A 16 3.58 -8.38 1.66
CA VAL A 16 4.11 -8.90 2.92
C VAL A 16 2.97 -9.28 3.88
N LEU A 17 1.91 -8.48 3.98
CA LEU A 17 0.74 -8.79 4.82
C LEU A 17 0.07 -10.11 4.42
N TYR A 18 -0.09 -10.37 3.13
CA TYR A 18 -0.68 -11.62 2.63
C TYR A 18 0.28 -12.82 2.76
N ILE A 19 1.59 -12.62 2.58
CA ILE A 19 2.58 -13.69 2.82
C ILE A 19 2.58 -14.07 4.31
N CYS A 20 2.52 -13.09 5.22
CA CYS A 20 2.41 -13.35 6.66
C CYS A 20 1.12 -14.12 7.02
N ALA A 21 0.08 -14.10 6.18
CA ALA A 21 -1.13 -14.87 6.41
C ALA A 21 -0.94 -16.39 6.16
N LEU A 22 0.05 -16.79 5.35
CA LEU A 22 0.33 -18.20 5.03
C LEU A 22 0.61 -19.08 6.27
N PRO A 23 1.52 -18.71 7.19
CA PRO A 23 1.73 -19.49 8.42
C PRO A 23 0.53 -19.47 9.38
N LEU A 24 -0.42 -18.56 9.17
CA LEU A 24 -1.60 -18.36 10.03
C LEU A 24 -2.85 -19.06 9.51
N TYR A 25 -2.83 -19.56 8.28
CA TYR A 25 -3.97 -20.17 7.59
C TYR A 25 -4.64 -21.29 8.41
N ASN A 26 -3.86 -22.13 9.07
CA ASN A 26 -4.38 -23.29 9.82
C ASN A 26 -4.51 -23.04 11.33
N ARG A 27 -4.55 -21.76 11.75
CA ARG A 27 -4.67 -21.35 13.15
C ARG A 27 -6.06 -20.72 13.36
N ILE A 28 -7.00 -21.52 13.86
CA ILE A 28 -8.35 -21.03 14.25
C ILE A 28 -8.26 -20.23 15.55
N GLU A 29 -7.37 -20.64 16.46
CA GLU A 29 -7.02 -19.91 17.67
C GLU A 29 -5.74 -19.08 17.44
N PRO A 30 -5.69 -17.82 17.92
CA PRO A 30 -6.64 -17.17 18.84
C PRO A 30 -7.89 -16.57 18.17
N ILE A 31 -8.94 -16.32 18.95
CA ILE A 31 -10.11 -15.54 18.50
C ILE A 31 -9.89 -14.07 18.87
N VAL A 32 -9.99 -13.17 17.89
CA VAL A 32 -9.81 -11.72 18.06
C VAL A 32 -11.12 -11.01 17.74
N LEU A 33 -11.68 -10.27 18.69
CA LEU A 33 -12.97 -9.57 18.55
C LEU A 33 -14.13 -10.49 18.10
N GLY A 34 -14.09 -11.78 18.48
CA GLY A 34 -15.09 -12.78 18.06
C GLY A 34 -14.86 -13.36 16.67
N LEU A 35 -13.79 -12.97 15.98
CA LEU A 35 -13.40 -13.50 14.67
C LEU A 35 -12.22 -14.47 14.80
N PRO A 36 -12.15 -15.56 14.00
CA PRO A 36 -10.94 -16.36 13.88
C PRO A 36 -9.74 -15.47 13.49
N PHE A 37 -8.56 -15.72 14.05
CA PHE A 37 -7.38 -14.87 13.83
C PHE A 37 -7.11 -14.59 12.35
N PHE A 38 -7.17 -15.63 11.52
CA PHE A 38 -6.97 -15.52 10.07
C PHE A 38 -7.97 -14.55 9.43
N MET A 39 -9.24 -14.61 9.83
CA MET A 39 -10.29 -13.75 9.29
C MET A 39 -10.09 -12.29 9.72
N PHE A 40 -9.76 -12.06 10.99
CA PHE A 40 -9.38 -10.74 11.49
C PHE A 40 -8.17 -10.18 10.73
N TRP A 41 -7.14 -11.01 10.52
CA TRP A 41 -5.94 -10.62 9.79
C TRP A 41 -6.22 -10.25 8.33
N MET A 42 -7.06 -11.04 7.63
CA MET A 42 -7.48 -10.75 6.26
C MET A 42 -8.21 -9.41 6.16
N LEU A 43 -9.09 -9.12 7.12
CA LEU A 43 -9.84 -7.87 7.18
C LEU A 43 -8.91 -6.69 7.45
N LEU A 44 -7.98 -6.83 8.40
CA LEU A 44 -6.95 -5.83 8.68
C LEU A 44 -6.10 -5.56 7.44
N ALA A 45 -5.62 -6.60 6.75
CA ALA A 45 -4.81 -6.45 5.54
C ALA A 45 -5.57 -5.70 4.43
N THR A 46 -6.86 -6.01 4.27
CA THR A 46 -7.75 -5.33 3.31
C THR A 46 -7.89 -3.84 3.65
N LEU A 47 -8.10 -3.50 4.93
CA LEU A 47 -8.21 -2.11 5.38
C LEU A 47 -6.89 -1.34 5.30
N LEU A 48 -5.75 -2.00 5.51
CA LEU A 48 -4.44 -1.39 5.41
C LEU A 48 -3.99 -1.16 3.97
N THR A 49 -4.44 -1.99 3.01
CA THR A 49 -4.09 -1.89 1.58
C THR A 49 -4.31 -0.50 0.97
N PRO A 50 -5.49 0.15 1.09
CA PRO A 50 -5.66 1.52 0.60
C PRO A 50 -4.73 2.52 1.29
N GLY A 51 -4.37 2.29 2.56
CA GLY A 51 -3.38 3.10 3.27
C GLY A 51 -1.97 3.00 2.66
N PHE A 52 -1.53 1.79 2.32
CA PHE A 52 -0.27 1.57 1.60
C PHE A 52 -0.27 2.23 0.21
N ILE A 53 -1.38 2.11 -0.53
CA ILE A 53 -1.54 2.75 -1.83
C ILE A 53 -1.50 4.28 -1.70
N TRP A 54 -2.19 4.83 -0.69
CA TRP A 54 -2.18 6.26 -0.42
C TRP A 54 -0.78 6.77 -0.05
N LEU A 55 -0.02 6.03 0.75
CA LEU A 55 1.37 6.36 1.09
C LEU A 55 2.29 6.30 -0.14
N ALA A 56 2.09 5.29 -0.99
CA ALA A 56 2.78 5.16 -2.27
C ALA A 56 2.47 6.34 -3.21
N ALA A 57 1.21 6.79 -3.26
CA ALA A 57 0.80 7.93 -4.08
C ALA A 57 1.34 9.26 -3.52
N ARG A 58 1.27 9.47 -2.20
CA ARG A 58 1.68 10.72 -1.55
C ARG A 58 3.19 10.98 -1.65
N LYS A 59 4.00 9.92 -1.63
CA LYS A 59 5.46 10.03 -1.72
C LYS A 59 6.01 9.84 -3.14
N ASP A 60 5.17 9.80 -4.18
CA ASP A 60 5.66 9.67 -5.55
C ASP A 60 6.19 11.03 -6.08
N PRO A 61 7.52 11.20 -6.23
CA PRO A 61 8.10 12.44 -6.75
C PRO A 61 7.71 12.70 -8.22
N VAL A 62 7.29 11.66 -8.96
CA VAL A 62 6.88 11.81 -10.36
C VAL A 62 5.59 12.61 -10.46
N TRP A 63 4.65 12.43 -9.54
CA TRP A 63 3.37 13.16 -9.56
C TRP A 63 3.56 14.66 -9.26
N LEU A 64 4.53 14.99 -8.40
CA LEU A 64 4.94 16.38 -8.14
C LEU A 64 5.66 17.01 -9.34
N ALA A 65 6.56 16.26 -10.00
CA ALA A 65 7.29 16.74 -11.17
C ALA A 65 6.38 16.96 -12.39
N ASP A 66 5.41 16.09 -12.61
CA ASP A 66 4.45 16.22 -13.71
C ASP A 66 3.51 17.41 -13.52
N ARG A 67 3.08 17.67 -12.28
CA ARG A 67 2.32 18.90 -11.95
C ARG A 67 3.12 20.18 -12.16
N ALA A 68 4.42 20.16 -11.85
CA ALA A 68 5.29 21.31 -12.10
C ALA A 68 5.46 21.57 -13.61
N ARG A 69 5.63 20.52 -14.42
CA ARG A 69 5.68 20.63 -15.89
C ARG A 69 4.37 21.13 -16.49
N ALA A 70 3.23 20.61 -16.02
CA ALA A 70 1.92 21.04 -16.49
C ALA A 70 1.62 22.53 -16.18
N ARG A 71 2.14 23.05 -15.06
CA ARG A 71 2.04 24.48 -14.73
C ARG A 71 2.97 25.36 -15.57
N GLY A 72 4.20 24.93 -15.84
CA GLY A 72 5.14 25.69 -16.67
C GLY A 72 4.66 25.86 -18.11
N GLY A 73 4.08 24.82 -18.72
CA GLY A 73 3.55 24.90 -20.08
C GLY A 73 2.26 25.72 -20.25
N ALA A 74 1.63 26.16 -19.15
CA ALA A 74 0.47 27.03 -19.16
C ALA A 74 0.83 28.52 -19.07
N ASP A 75 2.05 28.84 -18.59
CA ASP A 75 2.57 30.22 -18.50
C ASP A 75 3.27 30.67 -19.80
N GLU A 76 3.66 29.70 -20.64
CA GLU A 76 4.33 29.90 -21.94
C GLU A 76 3.36 30.06 -23.14
N ARG A 77 2.04 30.05 -22.93
CA ARG A 77 1.00 30.20 -23.96
C ARG A 77 0.18 31.47 -23.78
#